data_AF-A0A1Q7F2H0-F1
#
_entry.id   AF-A0A1Q7F2H0-F1
#
_cell.length_a   1.000
_cell.length_b   1.000
_cell.length_c   1.000
_cell.angle_alpha   90.00
_cell.angle_beta   90.00
_cell.angle_gamma   90.00
#
_symmetry.space_group_name_H-M   'P 1'
#
loop_
_entity.id
_entity.type
_entity.pdbx_description
1 polymer ?
#
loop_
_entity_poly.entity_id
_entity_poly.type
_entity_poly.pdbx_seq_one_letter_code
_entity_poly.pdbx_strand_id
1 'polypeptide(L)'
;MKQHLSEEELSELLLAPQASNAHLATCASCRAEQELMRRVLGELPSLVRVVAQKTDSFFEKQRTAIWTEIVTLQPRKEFPVLAWALGAAVLVVAGLLLSIAPAPVRTRAEADPDHELMIQLERTLQSEVPQALEPAALLAREITQNSRPNSSSPVRKKESSHEN
;
A
#
# COMPACT_ATOMS: atom_id res chain seq x y z
N MET A 1 18.93 -38.98 7.12
CA MET A 1 18.74 -37.53 6.93
C MET A 1 18.06 -37.01 8.19
N LYS A 2 18.70 -36.11 8.94
CA LYS A 2 18.04 -35.47 10.09
C LYS A 2 17.14 -34.38 9.51
N GLN A 3 15.84 -34.50 9.72
CA GLN A 3 14.88 -33.49 9.28
C GLN A 3 15.10 -32.24 10.13
N HIS A 4 15.52 -31.14 9.49
CA HIS A 4 15.66 -29.83 10.13
C HIS A 4 14.33 -29.08 10.09
N LEU A 5 14.17 -28.08 10.95
CA LEU A 5 13.06 -27.13 10.84
C LEU A 5 13.15 -26.39 9.49
N SER A 6 12.00 -26.06 8.93
CA SER A 6 11.95 -25.18 7.77
C SER A 6 12.26 -23.73 8.16
N GLU A 7 12.58 -22.89 7.17
CA GLU A 7 12.85 -21.46 7.40
C GLU A 7 11.61 -20.75 7.97
N GLU A 8 10.41 -21.13 7.52
CA GLU A 8 9.14 -20.61 8.00
C GLU A 8 8.93 -20.97 9.48
N GLU A 9 9.11 -22.23 9.86
CA GLU A 9 9.01 -22.70 11.25
C GLU A 9 10.04 -22.00 12.15
N LEU A 10 11.25 -21.79 11.63
CA LEU A 10 12.31 -21.07 12.35
C LEU A 10 11.92 -19.61 12.57
N SER A 11 11.31 -18.97 11.58
CA SER A 11 10.84 -17.58 11.64
C SER A 11 9.65 -17.39 12.58
N GLU A 12 8.70 -18.33 12.64
CA GLU A 12 7.58 -18.29 13.58
C GLU A 12 8.06 -18.34 15.04
N LEU A 13 9.11 -19.13 15.31
CA LEU A 13 9.74 -19.20 16.62
C LEU A 13 10.44 -17.90 17.04
N LEU A 14 10.71 -16.98 16.10
CA LEU A 14 11.20 -15.64 16.41
C LEU A 14 10.07 -14.69 16.84
N LEU A 15 8.86 -14.90 16.31
CA LEU A 15 7.66 -14.11 16.65
C LEU A 15 7.07 -14.50 18.01
N ALA A 16 7.23 -15.78 18.40
CA ALA A 16 6.77 -16.31 19.69
C ALA A 16 7.96 -16.84 20.54
N PRO A 17 8.78 -15.96 21.16
CA PRO A 17 10.00 -16.38 21.85
C PRO A 17 9.78 -17.32 23.05
N GLN A 18 8.57 -17.35 23.60
CA GLN A 18 8.12 -18.22 24.68
C GLN A 18 7.66 -19.60 24.22
N ALA A 19 7.50 -19.83 22.91
CA ALA A 19 7.17 -21.15 22.38
C ALA A 19 8.41 -22.07 22.48
N SER A 20 8.42 -22.96 23.46
CA SER A 20 9.48 -23.96 23.60
C SER A 20 9.38 -24.98 22.47
N ASN A 21 10.44 -25.11 21.65
CA ASN A 21 10.49 -26.12 20.60
C ASN A 21 11.47 -27.25 20.98
N ALA A 22 10.95 -28.48 21.11
CA ALA A 22 11.73 -29.66 21.48
C ALA A 22 12.83 -30.01 20.47
N HIS A 23 12.67 -29.61 19.19
CA HIS A 23 13.68 -29.81 18.16
C HIS A 23 14.93 -28.96 18.41
N LEU A 24 14.78 -27.71 18.85
CA LEU A 24 15.92 -26.83 19.14
C LEU A 24 16.76 -27.31 20.33
N ALA A 25 16.17 -28.09 21.25
CA ALA A 25 16.90 -28.72 22.34
C ALA A 25 17.87 -29.81 21.85
N THR A 26 17.57 -30.45 20.72
CA THR A 26 18.31 -31.61 20.20
C THR A 26 19.13 -31.29 18.95
N CYS A 27 18.76 -30.26 18.19
CA CYS A 27 19.39 -29.90 16.93
C CYS A 27 20.27 -28.65 17.05
N ALA A 28 21.59 -28.83 17.05
CA ALA A 28 22.55 -27.74 17.21
C ALA A 28 22.58 -26.78 16.01
N SER A 29 22.35 -27.26 14.78
CA SER A 29 22.36 -26.41 13.58
C SER A 29 21.18 -25.46 13.56
N CYS A 30 19.95 -25.95 13.78
CA CYS A 30 18.76 -25.11 13.85
C CYS A 30 18.85 -24.09 15.00
N ARG A 31 19.49 -24.46 16.12
CA ARG A 31 19.75 -23.52 17.22
C ARG A 31 20.72 -22.40 16.81
N ALA A 32 21.80 -22.74 16.11
CA ALA A 32 22.77 -21.75 15.63
C ALA A 32 22.14 -20.79 14.63
N GLU A 33 21.29 -21.30 13.75
CA GLU A 33 20.55 -20.50 12.76
C GLU A 33 19.54 -19.55 13.41
N GLN A 34 18.75 -20.05 14.36
CA GLN A 34 17.82 -19.22 15.13
C GLN A 34 18.55 -18.10 15.90
N GLU A 35 19.68 -18.42 16.52
CA GLU A 35 20.50 -17.45 17.25
C GLU A 35 21.07 -16.39 16.31
N LEU A 36 21.52 -16.77 15.11
CA LEU A 36 21.96 -15.82 14.09
C LEU A 36 20.82 -14.87 13.71
N MET A 37 19.63 -15.39 13.40
CA MET A 37 18.47 -14.57 13.06
C MET A 37 18.07 -13.64 14.21
N ARG A 38 18.08 -14.13 15.46
CA ARG A 38 17.82 -13.30 16.65
C ARG A 38 18.82 -12.16 16.79
N ARG A 39 20.10 -12.40 16.54
CA ARG A 39 21.13 -11.35 16.61
C ARG A 39 20.90 -10.29 15.55
N VAL A 40 20.66 -10.69 14.30
CA VAL A 40 20.40 -9.75 13.19
C VAL A 40 19.17 -8.91 13.48
N LEU A 41 18.08 -9.53 13.96
CA LEU A 41 16.86 -8.81 14.33
C LEU A 41 17.04 -7.96 15.60
N GLY A 42 17.91 -8.36 16.53
CA GLY A 42 18.22 -7.61 17.75
C GLY A 42 18.93 -6.28 17.49
N GLU A 43 19.67 -6.18 16.38
CA GLU A 43 20.30 -4.93 15.92
C GLU A 43 19.31 -3.98 15.24
N LEU A 44 18.20 -4.49 14.69
CA LEU A 44 17.23 -3.67 13.94
C LEU A 44 16.63 -2.51 14.77
N PRO A 45 16.18 -2.70 16.02
CA PRO A 45 15.61 -1.63 16.83
C PRO A 45 16.57 -0.46 17.06
N SER A 46 17.88 -0.71 17.17
CA SER A 46 18.87 0.35 17.36
C SER A 46 18.98 1.21 16.10
N LEU A 47 19.01 0.59 14.93
CA LEU A 47 19.00 1.23 13.62
C LEU A 47 17.71 2.03 13.40
N VAL A 48 16.55 1.43 13.70
CA VAL A 48 15.24 2.09 13.58
C VAL A 48 15.16 3.30 14.51
N ARG A 49 15.68 3.19 15.74
CA ARG A 49 15.69 4.31 16.69
C ARG A 49 16.54 5.48 16.19
N VAL A 50 17.69 5.22 15.60
CA VAL A 50 18.54 6.27 14.99
C VAL A 50 17.81 6.99 13.86
N VAL A 51 17.04 6.27 13.04
CA VAL A 51 16.23 6.86 11.97
C VAL A 51 15.02 7.62 12.54
N ALA A 52 14.35 7.07 13.55
CA ALA A 52 13.19 7.67 14.19
C ALA A 52 13.53 8.96 14.96
N GLN A 53 14.77 9.12 15.42
CA GLN A 53 15.26 10.34 16.06
C GLN A 53 15.58 11.46 15.06
N LYS A 54 15.51 11.20 13.75
CA LYS A 54 15.77 12.24 12.75
C LYS A 54 14.60 13.21 12.66
N THR A 55 14.94 14.49 12.56
CA THR A 55 13.96 15.58 12.42
C THR A 55 13.32 15.58 11.03
N ASP A 56 12.14 16.19 10.90
CA ASP A 56 11.46 16.35 9.61
C ASP A 56 12.35 17.06 8.57
N SER A 57 13.18 18.01 9.01
CA SER A 57 14.13 18.70 8.14
C SER A 57 15.16 17.78 7.48
N PHE A 58 15.53 16.67 8.14
CA PHE A 58 16.39 15.65 7.56
C PHE A 58 15.66 14.91 6.43
N PHE A 59 14.41 14.52 6.66
CA PHE A 59 13.60 13.80 5.66
C PHE A 59 13.27 14.67 4.45
N GLU A 60 13.02 15.97 4.64
CA GLU A 60 12.87 16.92 3.53
C GLU A 60 14.14 17.00 2.66
N LYS A 61 15.31 17.12 3.30
CA LYS A 61 16.61 17.13 2.59
C LYS A 61 16.87 15.81 1.86
N GLN A 62 16.53 14.68 2.47
CA GLN A 62 16.70 13.38 1.85
C GLN A 62 15.74 13.21 0.66
N ARG A 63 14.48 13.61 0.82
CA ARG A 63 13.46 13.54 -0.23
C ARG A 63 13.85 14.40 -1.42
N THR A 64 14.29 15.63 -1.18
CA THR A 64 14.75 16.52 -2.25
C THR A 64 15.96 15.93 -2.98
N ALA A 65 16.96 15.39 -2.28
CA ALA A 65 18.11 14.75 -2.92
C ALA A 65 17.69 13.56 -3.82
N ILE A 66 16.84 12.68 -3.32
CA ILE A 66 16.33 11.53 -4.08
C ILE A 66 15.54 12.01 -5.31
N TRP A 67 14.66 12.99 -5.16
CA TRP A 67 13.89 13.53 -6.27
C TRP A 67 14.77 14.18 -7.33
N THR A 68 15.82 14.91 -6.93
CA THR A 68 16.75 15.50 -7.89
C THR A 68 17.45 14.42 -8.71
N GLU A 69 17.85 13.31 -8.09
CA GLU A 69 18.50 12.19 -8.77
C GLU A 69 17.54 11.49 -9.74
N ILE A 70 16.31 11.21 -9.31
CA ILE A 70 15.26 10.60 -10.16
C ILE A 70 14.97 11.49 -11.38
N VAL A 71 14.84 12.81 -11.18
CA VAL A 71 14.57 13.74 -12.28
C VAL A 71 15.75 13.78 -13.26
N THR A 72 16.99 13.70 -12.78
CA THR A 72 18.17 13.65 -13.67
C THR A 72 18.29 12.34 -14.43
N LEU A 73 17.77 11.24 -13.89
CA LEU A 73 17.75 9.93 -14.54
C LEU A 73 16.62 9.77 -15.56
N GLN A 74 15.62 10.65 -15.55
CA GLN A 74 14.64 10.65 -16.63
C GLN A 74 15.32 11.13 -17.91
N PRO A 75 15.31 10.32 -18.99
CA PRO A 75 15.76 10.82 -20.28
C PRO A 75 14.90 12.03 -20.60
N ARG A 76 15.53 13.21 -20.73
CA ARG A 76 14.87 14.38 -21.32
C ARG A 76 14.29 13.87 -22.62
N LYS A 77 12.95 13.76 -22.69
CA LYS A 77 12.24 13.52 -23.94
C LYS A 77 12.42 14.79 -24.76
N GLU A 78 13.58 14.91 -25.39
CA GLU A 78 13.75 15.76 -26.55
C GLU A 78 12.83 15.15 -27.59
N PHE A 79 11.60 15.64 -27.67
CA PHE A 79 10.69 15.26 -28.73
C PHE A 79 11.32 15.80 -30.01
N PRO A 80 11.93 14.95 -30.86
CA PRO A 80 12.63 15.47 -32.01
C PRO A 80 11.59 16.11 -32.91
N VAL A 81 11.89 17.29 -33.46
CA VAL A 81 11.02 18.04 -34.40
C VAL A 81 10.51 17.13 -35.54
N LEU A 82 11.26 16.06 -35.87
CA LEU A 82 10.90 15.02 -36.81
C LEU A 82 9.63 14.21 -36.42
N ALA A 83 9.34 14.01 -35.13
CA ALA A 83 8.12 13.34 -34.68
C ALA A 83 6.87 14.17 -35.00
N TRP A 84 6.96 15.50 -34.89
CA TRP A 84 5.90 16.41 -35.32
C TRP A 84 5.74 16.42 -36.85
N ALA A 85 6.84 16.36 -37.59
CA ALA A 85 6.80 16.27 -39.05
C ALA A 85 6.12 14.98 -39.53
N LEU A 86 6.36 13.84 -38.87
CA LEU A 86 5.69 12.57 -39.18
C LEU A 86 4.19 12.65 -38.90
N GLY A 87 3.79 13.23 -37.75
CA GLY A 87 2.38 13.45 -37.42
C GLY A 87 1.67 14.35 -38.44
N ALA A 88 2.30 15.44 -38.85
CA ALA A 88 1.76 16.34 -39.88
C ALA A 88 1.63 15.65 -41.25
N ALA A 89 2.62 14.86 -41.66
CA ALA A 89 2.57 14.10 -42.90
C ALA A 89 1.41 13.08 -42.88
N VAL A 90 1.22 12.35 -41.78
CA VAL A 90 0.11 11.40 -41.63
C VAL A 90 -1.24 12.11 -41.71
N LEU A 91 -1.40 13.30 -41.11
CA LEU A 91 -2.62 14.09 -41.20
C LEU A 91 -2.91 14.57 -42.63
N VAL A 92 -1.88 14.99 -43.37
CA VAL A 92 -2.02 15.37 -44.79
C VAL A 92 -2.44 14.18 -45.63
N VAL A 93 -1.81 13.01 -45.45
CA VAL A 93 -2.17 11.79 -46.17
C VAL A 93 -3.60 11.34 -45.81
N ALA A 94 -3.97 11.38 -44.53
CA ALA A 94 -5.32 11.05 -44.08
C ALA A 94 -6.38 12.01 -44.67
N GLY A 95 -6.08 13.31 -44.70
CA GLY A 95 -6.95 14.31 -45.33
C GLY A 95 -7.12 14.08 -46.83
N LEU A 96 -6.04 13.68 -47.53
CA LEU A 96 -6.10 13.33 -48.94
C LEU A 96 -6.97 12.08 -49.17
N LEU A 97 -6.80 11.05 -48.34
CA LEU A 97 -7.58 9.81 -48.40
C LEU A 97 -9.07 10.04 -48.08
N LEU A 98 -9.38 10.88 -47.10
CA LEU A 98 -10.77 11.27 -46.77
C LEU A 98 -11.44 12.08 -47.89
N SER A 99 -10.66 12.81 -48.68
CA SER A 99 -11.18 13.60 -49.82
C SER A 99 -11.49 12.72 -51.04
N ILE A 100 -10.93 11.52 -51.11
CA ILE A 100 -11.05 10.59 -52.24
C ILE A 100 -12.01 9.42 -51.91
N ALA A 101 -12.19 9.09 -50.64
CA ALA A 101 -13.00 7.96 -50.22
C ALA A 101 -14.52 8.28 -50.14
N PRO A 102 -15.41 7.40 -50.63
CA PRO A 102 -16.84 7.49 -50.33
C PRO A 102 -17.09 7.27 -48.83
N ALA A 103 -18.13 7.93 -48.30
CA ALA A 103 -18.41 8.03 -46.87
C ALA A 103 -18.32 6.68 -46.14
N PRO A 104 -17.51 6.57 -45.06
CA PRO A 104 -17.38 5.33 -44.33
C PRO A 104 -18.69 5.02 -43.57
N VAL A 105 -19.17 3.78 -43.72
CA VAL A 105 -20.17 3.19 -42.84
C VAL A 105 -19.60 3.20 -41.43
N ARG A 106 -20.32 3.81 -40.47
CA ARG A 106 -19.93 3.87 -39.06
C ARG A 106 -19.75 2.46 -38.51
N THR A 107 -18.52 1.96 -38.49
CA THR A 107 -18.16 0.88 -37.58
C THR A 107 -18.14 1.47 -36.18
N ARG A 108 -18.94 0.87 -35.31
CA ARG A 108 -19.02 1.20 -33.88
C ARG A 108 -17.61 1.16 -33.31
N ALA A 109 -17.13 2.32 -32.84
CA ALA A 109 -15.83 2.44 -32.21
C ALA A 109 -15.71 1.39 -31.09
N GLU A 110 -14.65 0.61 -31.17
CA GLU A 110 -14.20 -0.25 -30.09
C GLU A 110 -14.02 0.63 -28.85
N ALA A 111 -14.59 0.19 -27.72
CA ALA A 111 -14.62 0.99 -26.50
C ALA A 111 -13.19 1.34 -26.11
N ASP A 112 -12.89 2.63 -26.11
CA ASP A 112 -11.59 3.17 -25.73
C ASP A 112 -11.28 2.71 -24.30
N PRO A 113 -10.23 1.89 -24.08
CA PRO A 113 -9.88 1.37 -22.76
C PRO A 113 -9.61 2.50 -21.76
N ASP A 114 -9.15 3.65 -22.25
CA ASP A 114 -8.92 4.83 -21.42
C ASP A 114 -10.25 5.42 -20.91
N HIS A 115 -11.34 5.32 -21.68
CA HIS A 115 -12.67 5.78 -21.27
C HIS A 115 -13.26 4.92 -20.15
N GLU A 116 -13.09 3.60 -20.22
CA GLU A 116 -13.51 2.69 -19.15
C GLU A 116 -12.73 2.97 -17.86
N LEU A 117 -11.44 3.29 -17.97
CA LEU A 117 -10.59 3.60 -16.82
C LEU A 117 -11.00 4.92 -16.16
N MET A 118 -11.39 5.92 -16.95
CA MET A 118 -11.93 7.18 -16.43
C MET A 118 -13.27 6.99 -15.71
N ILE A 119 -14.14 6.11 -16.21
CA ILE A 119 -15.41 5.74 -15.54
C ILE A 119 -15.15 5.03 -14.21
N GLN A 120 -14.16 4.13 -14.17
CA GLN A 120 -13.78 3.44 -12.93
C GLN A 120 -13.19 4.40 -11.90
N LEU A 121 -12.37 5.37 -12.34
CA LEU A 121 -11.82 6.40 -11.47
C LEU A 121 -12.92 7.28 -10.87
N GLU A 122 -13.88 7.73 -11.68
CA GLU A 122 -15.03 8.51 -11.21
C GLU A 122 -15.83 7.73 -10.16
N ARG A 123 -16.12 6.45 -10.43
CA ARG A 123 -16.83 5.58 -9.49
C ARG A 123 -16.05 5.39 -8.18
N THR A 124 -14.73 5.33 -8.24
CA THR A 124 -13.87 5.20 -7.06
C THR A 124 -13.85 6.48 -6.23
N LEU A 125 -13.79 7.64 -6.87
CA LEU A 125 -13.85 8.94 -6.18
C LEU A 125 -15.21 9.21 -5.52
N GLN A 126 -16.30 8.70 -6.10
CA GLN A 126 -17.64 8.81 -5.51
C GLN A 126 -17.87 7.82 -4.35
N SER A 127 -17.01 6.81 -4.17
CA SER A 127 -17.11 5.87 -3.06
C SER A 127 -16.46 6.44 -1.78
N GLU A 128 -17.15 6.35 -0.64
CA GLU A 128 -16.63 6.83 0.66
C GLU A 128 -15.40 6.06 1.13
N VAL A 129 -15.24 4.81 0.69
CA VAL A 129 -14.08 3.96 0.99
C VAL A 129 -13.69 3.21 -0.28
N PRO A 130 -12.45 3.38 -0.78
CA PRO A 130 -11.94 2.56 -1.86
C PRO A 130 -12.06 1.08 -1.50
N GLN A 131 -12.46 0.23 -2.45
CA GLN A 131 -12.67 -1.21 -2.19
C GLN A 131 -11.45 -1.89 -1.56
N ALA A 132 -10.24 -1.43 -1.90
CA ALA A 132 -8.99 -1.91 -1.31
C ALA A 132 -8.82 -1.59 0.19
N LEU A 133 -9.55 -0.61 0.71
CA LEU A 133 -9.50 -0.13 2.10
C LEU A 133 -10.72 -0.55 2.92
N GLU A 134 -11.67 -1.30 2.34
CA GLU A 134 -12.81 -1.90 3.05
C GLU A 134 -12.40 -2.69 4.32
N PRO A 135 -11.37 -3.57 4.31
CA PRO A 135 -10.96 -4.27 5.52
C PRO A 135 -10.41 -3.33 6.60
N ALA A 136 -9.75 -2.22 6.22
CA ALA A 136 -9.27 -1.23 7.17
C ALA A 136 -10.42 -0.38 7.76
N ALA A 137 -11.45 -0.10 6.97
CA ALA A 137 -12.65 0.60 7.43
C ALA A 137 -13.46 -0.25 8.44
N LEU A 138 -13.52 -1.57 8.24
CA LEU A 138 -14.12 -2.49 9.22
C LEU A 138 -13.39 -2.48 10.55
N LEU A 139 -12.05 -2.51 10.54
CA LEU A 139 -11.23 -2.43 11.75
C LEU A 139 -11.41 -1.09 12.48
N ALA A 140 -11.43 0.03 11.74
CA ALA A 140 -11.66 1.36 12.32
C ALA A 140 -13.04 1.46 13.00
N ARG A 141 -14.07 0.84 12.40
CA ARG A 141 -15.41 0.78 12.97
C ARG A 141 -15.46 -0.09 14.24
N GLU A 142 -14.79 -1.22 14.26
CA GLU A 142 -14.71 -2.08 15.45
C GLU A 142 -14.00 -1.38 16.61
N ILE A 143 -12.89 -0.68 16.33
CA ILE A 143 -12.15 0.10 17.34
C ILE A 143 -13.05 1.20 17.91
N THR A 144 -13.74 1.98 17.07
CA THR A 144 -14.60 3.08 17.55
C THR A 144 -15.84 2.58 18.31
N GLN A 145 -16.38 1.42 17.95
CA GLN A 145 -17.52 0.80 18.63
C GLN A 145 -17.13 0.22 19.99
N ASN A 146 -15.94 -0.40 20.09
CA ASN A 146 -15.39 -0.92 21.34
C ASN A 146 -14.83 0.19 22.26
N SER A 147 -14.53 1.37 21.71
CA SER A 147 -14.06 2.53 22.47
C SER A 147 -15.17 3.36 23.10
N ARG A 148 -16.46 3.07 22.83
CA ARG A 148 -17.56 3.76 23.52
C ARG A 148 -17.61 3.29 24.98
N PRO A 149 -17.34 4.18 25.96
CA PRO A 149 -17.47 3.81 27.36
C PRO A 149 -18.93 3.48 27.65
N ASN A 150 -19.14 2.29 28.20
CA ASN A 150 -20.42 1.80 28.67
C ASN A 150 -20.91 2.73 29.79
N SER A 151 -21.67 3.78 29.46
CA SER A 151 -22.30 4.65 30.45
C SER A 151 -23.45 3.87 31.09
N SER A 152 -23.14 3.20 32.19
CA SER A 152 -24.12 2.51 33.02
C SER A 152 -25.16 3.48 33.58
N SER A 153 -26.40 2.99 33.62
CA SER A 153 -27.66 3.66 33.99
C SER A 153 -27.63 4.52 35.26
N PRO A 154 -28.54 5.52 35.37
CA PRO A 154 -28.73 6.28 36.60
C PRO A 154 -29.29 5.37 37.71
N VAL A 155 -28.57 5.33 38.83
CA VAL A 155 -29.00 4.70 40.08
C VAL A 155 -30.28 5.38 40.58
N ARG A 156 -31.39 4.64 40.53
CA ARG A 156 -32.70 5.02 41.08
C ARG A 156 -32.63 5.07 42.61
N LYS A 157 -32.43 6.26 43.19
CA LYS A 157 -32.64 6.49 44.63
C LYS A 157 -34.13 6.41 44.93
N LYS A 158 -34.52 5.40 45.72
CA LYS A 158 -35.86 5.24 46.28
C LYS A 158 -35.90 6.06 47.56
N GLU A 159 -36.47 7.25 47.49
CA GLU A 159 -36.71 8.12 48.66
C GLU A 159 -38.08 7.76 49.25
N SER A 160 -38.08 7.22 50.45
CA SER A 160 -39.28 7.02 51.26
C SER A 160 -39.63 8.35 51.94
N SER A 161 -40.61 9.07 51.40
CA SER A 161 -41.31 10.11 52.14
C SER A 161 -42.71 9.60 52.48
N HIS A 162 -42.92 9.25 53.75
CA HIS A 162 -44.24 9.08 54.32
C HIS A 162 -44.72 10.46 54.77
N GLU A 163 -45.83 10.94 54.20
CA GLU A 163 -46.53 12.11 54.70
C GLU A 163 -48.03 11.79 54.81
N ASN A 164 -48.58 12.17 55.97
CA ASN A 164 -49.95 12.08 56.51
C ASN A 164 -50.43 10.74 57.06
#